data_AF-A0A0F2RHW1-F1
#
_entry.id   AF-A0A0F2RHW1-F1
#
_cell.length_a   1.000
_cell.length_b   1.000
_cell.length_c   1.000
_cell.angle_alpha   90.00
_cell.angle_beta   90.00
_cell.angle_gamma   90.00
#
_symmetry.space_group_name_H-M   'P 1'
#
loop_
_entity.id
_entity.type
_entity.pdbx_description
1 polymer ?
#
loop_
_entity_poly.entity_id
_entity_poly.type
_entity_poly.pdbx_seq_one_letter_code
_entity_poly.pdbx_strand_id
1 'polypeptide(L)'
;MFTCKDAIRLAVLESDGLPNPKFGHHGLLTISLPEAFPLQWMRAKAFDDGVYVFGMSRSKGNQNALLYKFLPNGDIDPSFGLEGCVTLSQSAWFLNVNDIERMSDGRLVIGGYGNEANVLRLYEDGSPDMSFGNNGFIEFRASGRSTCKKVALIDDSILIAGDASDGNSRNDIYVAKLMPDGRPDLDFHGDGYLSLTIKYRDNLVDFAVCGSSITLLCQSDCDAPRHFRSGLARVHL
;
A
#
# COMPACT_ATOMS: atom_id res chain seq x y z
N MET A 1 -29.21 -7.56 -15.26
CA MET A 1 -29.19 -6.14 -15.69
C MET A 1 -28.22 -5.44 -14.76
N PHE A 2 -26.95 -5.32 -15.16
CA PHE A 2 -25.89 -4.75 -14.32
C PHE A 2 -26.17 -3.25 -14.13
N THR A 3 -26.51 -2.83 -12.93
CA THR A 3 -26.71 -1.42 -12.63
C THR A 3 -25.33 -0.76 -12.50
N CYS A 4 -25.16 0.40 -13.15
CA CYS A 4 -23.94 1.20 -13.27
C CYS A 4 -23.25 1.62 -11.94
N LYS A 5 -23.75 1.18 -10.77
CA LYS A 5 -23.34 1.71 -9.46
C LYS A 5 -22.04 1.12 -8.90
N ASP A 6 -21.61 -0.06 -9.36
CA ASP A 6 -20.45 -0.78 -8.78
C ASP A 6 -19.29 -1.02 -9.77
N ALA A 7 -19.21 -0.21 -10.83
CA ALA A 7 -18.16 -0.36 -11.85
C ALA A 7 -16.88 0.41 -11.49
N ILE A 8 -15.73 -0.26 -11.58
CA ILE A 8 -14.42 0.38 -11.50
C ILE A 8 -14.10 0.98 -12.86
N ARG A 9 -13.55 2.19 -12.87
CA ARG A 9 -13.09 2.85 -14.09
C ARG A 9 -11.63 3.23 -13.97
N LEU A 10 -10.86 2.89 -14.99
CA LEU A 10 -9.46 3.25 -15.11
C LEU A 10 -9.23 3.94 -16.46
N ALA A 11 -8.43 4.99 -16.44
CA ALA A 11 -7.89 5.61 -17.65
C ALA A 11 -6.39 5.78 -17.45
N VAL A 12 -5.62 5.37 -18.45
CA VAL A 12 -4.19 5.63 -18.52
C VAL A 12 -4.01 6.75 -19.54
N LEU A 13 -3.29 7.81 -19.15
CA LEU A 13 -2.99 8.93 -20.04
C LEU A 13 -1.59 8.78 -20.61
N GLU A 14 -1.44 9.15 -21.87
CA GLU A 14 -0.15 9.31 -22.54
C GLU A 14 0.53 10.61 -22.09
N SER A 15 1.81 10.78 -22.46
CA SER A 15 2.60 11.97 -22.10
C SER A 15 2.05 13.30 -22.65
N ASP A 16 1.20 13.24 -23.67
CA ASP A 16 0.48 14.40 -24.23
C ASP A 16 -0.83 14.71 -23.48
N GLY A 17 -1.17 13.93 -22.45
CA GLY A 17 -2.37 14.07 -21.62
C GLY A 17 -3.62 13.41 -22.20
N LEU A 18 -3.54 12.75 -23.36
CA LEU A 18 -4.67 12.04 -23.97
C LEU A 18 -4.80 10.61 -23.42
N PRO A 19 -6.03 10.05 -23.32
CA PRO A 19 -6.20 8.64 -22.96
C PRO A 19 -5.49 7.71 -23.95
N ASN A 20 -4.73 6.74 -23.43
CA ASN A 20 -4.06 5.71 -24.24
C ASN A 20 -5.12 4.89 -24.99
N PRO A 21 -5.23 4.98 -26.32
CA PRO A 21 -6.31 4.34 -27.07
C PRO A 21 -6.23 2.81 -27.03
N LYS A 22 -5.10 2.23 -26.62
CA LYS A 22 -4.91 0.78 -26.47
C LYS A 22 -5.36 0.25 -25.12
N PHE A 23 -5.67 1.13 -24.16
CA PHE A 23 -6.10 0.74 -22.81
C PHE A 23 -7.63 0.69 -22.73
N GLY A 24 -8.19 -0.52 -22.57
CA GLY A 24 -9.64 -0.71 -22.53
C GLY A 24 -10.34 -0.24 -23.82
N HIS A 25 -11.53 0.34 -23.68
CA HIS A 25 -12.31 0.82 -24.83
C HIS A 25 -12.13 2.33 -24.99
N HIS A 26 -11.35 2.74 -26.00
CA HIS A 26 -11.00 4.15 -26.28
C HIS A 26 -10.28 4.85 -25.11
N GLY A 27 -9.36 4.15 -24.44
CA GLY A 27 -8.60 4.71 -23.31
C GLY A 27 -9.33 4.74 -21.97
N LEU A 28 -10.51 4.11 -21.91
CA LEU A 28 -11.25 3.91 -20.68
C LEU A 28 -11.55 2.42 -20.50
N LEU A 29 -11.05 1.86 -19.41
CA LEU A 29 -11.42 0.52 -18.96
C LEU A 29 -12.58 0.66 -17.95
N THR A 30 -13.65 -0.11 -18.16
CA THR A 30 -14.75 -0.25 -17.21
C THR A 30 -14.86 -1.71 -16.78
N ILE A 31 -14.63 -1.99 -15.50
CA ILE A 31 -14.64 -3.33 -14.95
C ILE A 31 -15.88 -3.50 -14.08
N SER A 32 -16.62 -4.56 -14.32
CA SER A 32 -17.58 -5.08 -13.35
C SER A 32 -16.88 -6.20 -12.58
N LEU A 33 -16.49 -5.91 -11.33
CA LEU A 33 -16.06 -6.99 -10.44
C LEU A 33 -17.28 -7.88 -10.13
N PRO A 34 -17.08 -9.17 -9.86
CA PRO A 34 -18.16 -10.02 -9.40
C PRO A 34 -18.88 -9.38 -8.21
N GLU A 35 -20.23 -9.38 -8.19
CA GLU A 35 -21.08 -8.74 -7.16
C GLU A 35 -20.71 -9.11 -5.71
N ALA A 36 -19.96 -10.20 -5.51
CA ALA A 36 -19.48 -10.67 -4.22
C ALA A 36 -18.42 -9.76 -3.54
N PHE A 37 -17.92 -8.72 -4.21
CA PHE A 37 -16.82 -7.91 -3.69
C PHE A 37 -17.02 -6.39 -3.84
N PRO A 38 -17.92 -5.77 -3.08
CA PRO A 38 -17.92 -4.32 -2.96
C PRO A 38 -16.61 -3.88 -2.29
N LEU A 39 -15.67 -3.39 -3.08
CA LEU A 39 -14.45 -2.78 -2.54
C LEU A 39 -14.86 -1.48 -1.83
N GLN A 40 -14.65 -1.41 -0.51
CA GLN A 40 -15.05 -0.22 0.24
C GLN A 40 -14.15 0.98 -0.02
N TRP A 41 -12.91 0.70 -0.40
CA TRP A 41 -11.94 1.66 -0.86
C TRP A 41 -10.94 0.91 -1.75
N MET A 42 -10.33 1.66 -2.65
CA MET A 42 -9.43 1.13 -3.67
C MET A 42 -8.30 2.10 -3.94
N ARG A 43 -7.19 1.56 -4.41
CA ARG A 43 -6.05 2.29 -4.93
C ARG A 43 -5.54 1.60 -6.19
N ALA A 44 -4.74 2.34 -6.94
CA ALA A 44 -4.06 1.81 -8.10
C ALA A 44 -2.59 2.23 -8.09
N LYS A 45 -1.72 1.35 -8.58
CA LYS A 45 -0.29 1.59 -8.81
C LYS A 45 0.04 1.11 -10.20
N ALA A 46 0.68 1.94 -11.00
CA ALA A 46 1.16 1.56 -12.33
C ALA A 46 2.65 1.21 -12.27
N PHE A 47 3.01 0.17 -13.01
CA PHE A 47 4.39 -0.15 -13.38
C PHE A 47 4.48 -0.20 -14.92
N ASP A 48 5.65 -0.54 -15.44
CA ASP A 48 5.91 -0.67 -16.87
C ASP A 48 5.11 -1.79 -17.55
N ASP A 49 4.82 -2.86 -16.80
CA ASP A 49 4.12 -4.04 -17.28
C ASP A 49 2.60 -4.03 -17.05
N GLY A 50 2.06 -2.97 -16.42
CA GLY A 50 0.63 -2.91 -16.16
C GLY A 50 0.20 -2.03 -14.99
N VAL A 51 -1.06 -2.21 -14.59
CA VAL A 51 -1.68 -1.49 -13.47
C VAL A 51 -2.17 -2.50 -12.44
N TYR A 52 -1.74 -2.31 -11.20
CA TYR A 52 -2.24 -3.05 -10.04
C TYR A 52 -3.37 -2.26 -9.40
N VAL A 53 -4.51 -2.89 -9.22
CA VAL A 53 -5.65 -2.34 -8.47
C VAL A 53 -5.84 -3.17 -7.21
N PHE A 54 -5.90 -2.49 -6.07
CA PHE A 54 -5.98 -3.19 -4.79
C PHE A 54 -6.88 -2.45 -3.81
N GLY A 55 -7.42 -3.20 -2.85
CA GLY A 55 -8.30 -2.64 -1.84
C GLY A 55 -8.90 -3.69 -0.93
N MET A 56 -9.81 -3.25 -0.07
CA MET A 56 -10.53 -4.12 0.87
C MET A 56 -11.93 -4.43 0.36
N SER A 57 -12.25 -5.70 0.25
CA SER A 57 -13.60 -6.20 0.04
C SER A 57 -14.23 -6.70 1.33
N ARG A 58 -15.55 -6.46 1.50
CA ARG A 58 -16.36 -7.06 2.56
C ARG A 58 -17.41 -7.98 1.96
N SER A 59 -17.33 -9.27 2.27
CA SER A 59 -18.31 -10.27 1.84
C SER A 59 -18.75 -11.14 3.01
N LYS A 60 -20.07 -11.19 3.28
CA LYS A 60 -20.70 -12.03 4.32
C LYS A 60 -20.02 -12.00 5.70
N GLY A 61 -19.47 -10.85 6.10
CA GLY A 61 -18.78 -10.66 7.39
C GLY A 61 -17.26 -10.86 7.36
N ASN A 62 -16.69 -11.34 6.24
CA ASN A 62 -15.26 -11.46 6.05
C ASN A 62 -14.69 -10.22 5.34
N GLN A 63 -13.50 -9.80 5.76
CA GLN A 63 -12.69 -8.75 5.11
C GLN A 63 -11.53 -9.43 4.39
N ASN A 64 -11.45 -9.21 3.07
CA ASN A 64 -10.36 -9.70 2.25
C ASN A 64 -9.67 -8.52 1.57
N ALA A 65 -8.34 -8.55 1.50
CA ALA A 65 -7.64 -7.72 0.53
C ALA A 65 -7.64 -8.41 -0.83
N LEU A 66 -7.94 -7.65 -1.87
CA LEU A 66 -7.87 -8.12 -3.26
C LEU A 66 -6.82 -7.31 -3.99
N LEU A 67 -6.02 -7.98 -4.80
CA LEU A 67 -5.08 -7.36 -5.73
C LEU A 67 -5.35 -7.93 -7.12
N TYR A 68 -5.66 -7.05 -8.07
CA TYR A 68 -5.80 -7.37 -9.48
C TYR A 68 -4.62 -6.78 -10.24
N LYS A 69 -4.13 -7.50 -11.25
CA LYS A 69 -3.17 -6.98 -12.22
C LYS A 69 -3.87 -6.83 -13.57
N PHE A 70 -3.73 -5.66 -14.18
CA PHE A 70 -4.19 -5.37 -15.53
C PHE A 70 -2.97 -5.18 -16.42
N LEU A 71 -2.98 -5.83 -17.58
CA LEU A 71 -1.98 -5.66 -18.62
C LEU A 71 -1.99 -4.22 -19.18
N PRO A 72 -0.97 -3.80 -19.94
CA PRO A 72 -0.90 -2.44 -20.50
C PRO A 72 -2.03 -2.12 -21.49
N ASN A 73 -2.74 -3.14 -21.99
CA ASN A 73 -3.93 -2.98 -22.83
C ASN A 73 -5.25 -2.91 -22.02
N GLY A 74 -5.19 -3.06 -20.69
CA GLY A 74 -6.34 -3.02 -19.79
C GLY A 74 -7.05 -4.36 -19.59
N ASP A 75 -6.59 -5.45 -20.21
CA ASP A 75 -7.10 -6.79 -19.90
C ASP A 75 -6.60 -7.23 -18.51
N ILE A 76 -7.40 -8.03 -17.80
CA ILE A 76 -6.93 -8.68 -16.56
C ILE A 76 -5.80 -9.64 -16.94
N ASP A 77 -4.67 -9.58 -16.23
CA ASP A 77 -3.55 -10.50 -16.41
C ASP A 77 -3.89 -11.86 -15.78
N PRO A 78 -4.18 -12.91 -16.56
CA PRO A 78 -4.61 -14.19 -16.00
C PRO A 78 -3.48 -14.94 -15.28
N SER A 79 -2.23 -14.50 -15.44
CA SER A 79 -1.07 -15.11 -14.76
C SER A 79 -0.85 -14.62 -13.33
N PHE A 80 -1.58 -13.58 -12.91
CA PHE A 80 -1.48 -13.02 -11.56
C PHE A 80 -2.51 -13.65 -10.61
N GLY A 81 -2.06 -14.53 -9.73
CA GLY A 81 -2.96 -15.23 -8.80
C GLY A 81 -3.99 -16.10 -9.53
N LEU A 82 -5.20 -16.20 -8.96
CA LEU A 82 -6.30 -16.97 -9.55
C LEU A 82 -7.19 -16.06 -10.38
N GLU A 83 -7.31 -16.33 -11.68
CA GLU A 83 -8.10 -15.52 -12.62
C GLU A 83 -7.72 -14.03 -12.60
N GLY A 84 -6.43 -13.73 -12.41
CA GLY A 84 -5.90 -12.38 -12.34
C GLY A 84 -6.12 -11.65 -11.01
N CYS A 85 -6.51 -12.40 -9.97
CA CYS A 85 -6.73 -11.88 -8.63
C CYS A 85 -5.93 -12.66 -7.58
N VAL A 86 -5.18 -11.93 -6.76
CA VAL A 86 -4.68 -12.44 -5.48
C VAL A 86 -5.70 -12.05 -4.40
N THR A 87 -6.24 -13.07 -3.72
CA THR A 87 -7.09 -12.88 -2.55
C THR A 87 -6.27 -13.15 -1.29
N LEU A 88 -6.05 -12.10 -0.51
CA LEU A 88 -5.44 -12.19 0.82
C LEU A 88 -6.57 -12.35 1.85
N SER A 89 -6.91 -13.60 2.14
CA SER A 89 -7.97 -13.99 3.08
C SER A 89 -7.43 -14.95 4.14
N GLN A 90 -7.25 -14.51 5.39
CA GLN A 90 -7.18 -15.42 6.54
C GLN A 90 -7.22 -14.72 7.90
N SER A 91 -7.73 -15.44 8.90
CA SER A 91 -8.03 -15.05 10.29
C SER A 91 -6.85 -14.58 11.15
N ALA A 92 -5.64 -14.49 10.61
CA ALA A 92 -4.46 -13.93 11.29
C ALA A 92 -3.94 -12.64 10.64
N TRP A 93 -4.43 -12.28 9.45
CA TRP A 93 -3.79 -11.29 8.59
C TRP A 93 -4.81 -10.29 8.04
N PHE A 94 -5.55 -9.62 8.92
CA PHE A 94 -6.34 -8.47 8.50
C PHE A 94 -5.40 -7.48 7.82
N LEU A 95 -5.58 -7.24 6.52
CA LEU A 95 -4.67 -6.43 5.74
C LEU A 95 -5.50 -5.45 4.93
N ASN A 96 -5.66 -4.25 5.47
CA ASN A 96 -5.92 -3.10 4.64
C ASN A 96 -4.64 -2.86 3.82
N VAL A 97 -4.62 -3.30 2.56
CA VAL A 97 -3.47 -3.06 1.65
C VAL A 97 -3.46 -1.60 1.20
N ASN A 98 -2.51 -0.83 1.71
CA ASN A 98 -2.43 0.61 1.44
C ASN A 98 -1.49 0.97 0.31
N ASP A 99 -0.48 0.15 0.05
CA ASP A 99 0.53 0.44 -0.96
C ASP A 99 1.20 -0.83 -1.50
N ILE A 100 1.79 -0.67 -2.68
CA ILE A 100 2.55 -1.70 -3.40
C ILE A 100 3.75 -1.06 -4.07
N GLU A 101 4.90 -1.73 -4.00
CA GLU A 101 6.12 -1.36 -4.74
C GLU A 101 6.74 -2.57 -5.41
N ARG A 102 7.45 -2.36 -6.53
CA ARG A 102 8.15 -3.41 -7.28
C ARG A 102 9.66 -3.29 -7.04
N MET A 103 10.24 -4.35 -6.50
CA MET A 103 11.68 -4.50 -6.30
C MET A 103 12.43 -4.61 -7.63
N SER A 104 13.73 -4.33 -7.61
CA SER A 104 14.63 -4.41 -8.77
C SER A 104 14.64 -5.79 -9.44
N ASP A 105 14.33 -6.84 -8.69
CA ASP A 105 14.23 -8.23 -9.16
C ASP A 105 12.82 -8.65 -9.59
N GLY A 106 11.87 -7.72 -9.62
CA GLY A 106 10.49 -7.95 -10.04
C GLY A 106 9.53 -8.42 -8.93
N ARG A 107 10.03 -8.73 -7.73
CA ARG A 107 9.16 -9.06 -6.58
C ARG A 107 8.35 -7.85 -6.15
N LEU A 108 7.16 -8.10 -5.60
CA LEU A 108 6.23 -7.06 -5.15
C LEU A 108 6.26 -6.99 -3.63
N VAL A 109 6.45 -5.79 -3.07
CA VAL A 109 6.31 -5.52 -1.64
C VAL A 109 4.97 -4.85 -1.40
N ILE A 110 4.15 -5.47 -0.56
CA ILE A 110 2.80 -5.02 -0.23
C ILE A 110 2.79 -4.49 1.19
N GLY A 111 2.40 -3.23 1.37
CA GLY A 111 2.24 -2.61 2.68
C GLY A 111 0.78 -2.52 3.08
N GLY A 112 0.48 -2.90 4.32
CA GLY A 112 -0.85 -2.76 4.86
C GLY A 112 -0.89 -2.84 6.37
N TYR A 113 -2.08 -3.00 6.93
CA TYR A 113 -2.21 -3.15 8.38
C TYR A 113 -3.45 -3.92 8.78
N GLY A 114 -3.36 -4.55 9.93
CA GLY A 114 -4.47 -5.17 10.64
C GLY A 114 -4.53 -4.65 12.06
N ASN A 115 -4.04 -5.46 12.98
CA ASN A 115 -3.71 -4.99 14.31
C ASN A 115 -2.40 -4.20 14.25
N GLU A 116 -1.38 -4.69 13.57
CA GLU A 116 -0.07 -4.07 13.41
C GLU A 116 0.22 -3.69 11.95
N ALA A 117 1.38 -3.05 11.73
CA ALA A 117 1.85 -2.77 10.39
C ALA A 117 2.34 -4.06 9.77
N ASN A 118 1.92 -4.33 8.55
CA ASN A 118 2.19 -5.59 7.89
C ASN A 118 2.85 -5.35 6.54
N VAL A 119 3.84 -6.18 6.24
CA VAL A 119 4.56 -6.17 4.97
C VAL A 119 4.56 -7.57 4.42
N LEU A 120 4.13 -7.73 3.17
CA LEU A 120 4.15 -9.01 2.46
C LEU A 120 5.05 -8.88 1.26
N ARG A 121 5.70 -9.97 0.88
CA ARG A 121 6.37 -10.05 -0.41
C ARG A 121 5.75 -11.13 -1.27
N LEU A 122 5.44 -10.76 -2.51
CA LEU A 122 4.93 -11.65 -3.54
C LEU A 122 5.93 -11.73 -4.69
N TYR A 123 5.93 -12.82 -5.41
CA TYR A 123 6.50 -12.90 -6.74
C TYR A 123 5.63 -12.15 -7.75
N GLU A 124 6.13 -11.97 -8.97
CA GLU A 124 5.45 -11.25 -10.05
C GLU A 124 4.12 -11.90 -10.47
N ASP A 125 3.99 -13.22 -10.27
CA ASP A 125 2.76 -14.00 -10.47
C ASP A 125 1.77 -13.90 -9.29
N GLY A 126 2.11 -13.12 -8.26
CA GLY A 126 1.28 -12.92 -7.08
C GLY A 126 1.38 -14.02 -6.01
N SER A 127 2.20 -15.05 -6.22
CA SER A 127 2.45 -16.08 -5.20
C SER A 127 3.33 -15.54 -4.05
N PRO A 128 3.13 -15.97 -2.80
CA PRO A 128 3.95 -15.48 -1.68
C PRO A 128 5.43 -15.89 -1.78
N ASP A 129 6.34 -14.93 -1.55
CA ASP A 129 7.76 -15.21 -1.41
C ASP A 129 8.07 -15.67 0.02
N MET A 130 8.05 -16.99 0.23
CA MET A 130 8.28 -17.62 1.52
C MET A 130 9.66 -17.35 2.14
N SER A 131 10.62 -16.79 1.39
CA SER A 131 11.93 -16.38 1.91
C SER A 131 11.91 -15.04 2.65
N PHE A 132 10.83 -14.26 2.52
CA PHE A 132 10.68 -12.97 3.18
C PHE A 132 10.10 -13.13 4.58
N GLY A 133 10.79 -12.60 5.58
CA GLY A 133 10.30 -12.60 6.96
C GLY A 133 9.90 -13.97 7.48
N ASN A 134 8.70 -14.05 8.05
CA ASN A 134 8.09 -15.30 8.48
C ASN A 134 7.06 -15.75 7.43
N ASN A 135 7.48 -16.62 6.50
CA ASN A 135 6.62 -17.21 5.47
C ASN A 135 5.97 -16.18 4.52
N GLY A 136 6.77 -15.22 4.03
CA GLY A 136 6.31 -14.18 3.09
C GLY A 136 5.76 -12.93 3.75
N PHE A 137 5.89 -12.82 5.08
CA PHE A 137 5.18 -11.83 5.88
C PHE A 137 6.04 -11.28 7.02
N ILE A 138 5.88 -9.99 7.30
CA ILE A 138 6.42 -9.29 8.46
C ILE A 138 5.29 -8.57 9.18
N GLU A 139 5.18 -8.81 10.48
CA GLU A 139 4.45 -7.94 11.41
C GLU A 139 5.47 -6.96 12.01
N PHE A 140 5.33 -5.69 11.71
CA PHE A 140 6.18 -4.63 12.22
C PHE A 140 5.45 -3.84 13.31
N ARG A 141 6.16 -3.63 14.41
CA ARG A 141 5.68 -2.85 15.55
C ARG A 141 6.72 -1.80 15.92
N ALA A 142 6.31 -0.53 15.86
CA ALA A 142 7.09 0.59 16.36
C ALA A 142 6.86 0.75 17.89
N SER A 143 6.66 1.98 18.37
CA SER A 143 6.37 2.30 19.79
C SER A 143 4.99 1.80 20.29
N GLY A 144 4.21 1.11 19.46
CA GLY A 144 2.85 0.68 19.79
C GLY A 144 2.14 0.01 18.62
N ARG A 145 0.80 0.02 18.62
CA ARG A 145 0.00 -0.45 17.48
C ARG A 145 0.36 0.37 16.24
N SER A 146 0.85 -0.29 15.20
CA SER A 146 1.37 0.40 14.00
C SER A 146 0.49 0.16 12.78
N THR A 147 0.57 1.06 11.81
CA THR A 147 -0.02 0.89 10.48
C THR A 147 1.05 1.02 9.41
N CYS A 148 1.01 0.23 8.34
CA CYS A 148 1.79 0.53 7.14
C CYS A 148 0.88 1.24 6.13
N LYS A 149 1.12 2.54 5.93
CA LYS A 149 0.36 3.38 5.00
C LYS A 149 1.06 3.56 3.67
N LYS A 150 2.39 3.49 3.68
CA LYS A 150 3.26 3.74 2.54
C LYS A 150 4.44 2.79 2.56
N VAL A 151 4.81 2.32 1.37
CA VAL A 151 6.02 1.56 1.11
C VAL A 151 6.82 2.34 0.08
N ALA A 152 8.14 2.38 0.24
CA ALA A 152 9.03 2.75 -0.84
C ALA A 152 10.27 1.86 -0.82
N LEU A 153 11.01 1.92 -1.90
CA LEU A 153 12.28 1.22 -2.03
C LEU A 153 13.40 2.24 -2.11
N ILE A 154 14.50 1.95 -1.41
CA ILE A 154 15.77 2.64 -1.60
C ILE A 154 16.85 1.59 -1.73
N ASP A 155 17.51 1.57 -2.90
CA ASP A 155 18.36 0.47 -3.31
C ASP A 155 17.59 -0.87 -3.18
N ASP A 156 18.12 -1.82 -2.40
CA ASP A 156 17.42 -3.09 -2.12
C ASP A 156 16.64 -3.06 -0.78
N SER A 157 16.71 -1.95 -0.03
CA SER A 157 16.00 -1.79 1.24
C SER A 157 14.54 -1.38 1.03
N ILE A 158 13.71 -1.80 1.99
CA ILE A 158 12.29 -1.48 2.02
C ILE A 158 12.08 -0.44 3.12
N LEU A 159 11.53 0.71 2.75
CA LEU A 159 11.05 1.71 3.70
C LEU A 159 9.55 1.53 3.90
N ILE A 160 9.12 1.48 5.15
CA ILE A 160 7.70 1.51 5.51
C ILE A 160 7.42 2.69 6.43
N ALA A 161 6.25 3.30 6.25
CA ALA A 161 5.84 4.41 7.10
C ALA A 161 4.34 4.36 7.39
N GLY A 162 3.99 4.86 8.57
CA GLY A 162 2.61 5.05 8.98
C GLY A 162 2.51 5.58 10.40
N ASP A 163 1.34 5.38 11.00
CA ASP A 163 1.07 5.83 12.36
C ASP A 163 1.41 4.74 13.36
N ALA A 164 1.92 5.11 14.52
CA ALA A 164 2.13 4.27 15.69
C ALA A 164 1.41 4.85 16.91
N SER A 165 0.65 4.04 17.64
CA SER A 165 -0.06 4.46 18.85
C SER A 165 0.27 3.54 20.01
N ASP A 166 0.75 4.11 21.11
CA ASP A 166 1.01 3.43 22.38
C ASP A 166 -0.27 3.17 23.20
N GLY A 167 -1.45 3.47 22.64
CA GLY A 167 -2.74 3.38 23.32
C GLY A 167 -3.17 4.67 24.02
N ASN A 168 -2.34 5.71 24.01
CA ASN A 168 -2.74 7.05 24.42
C ASN A 168 -3.44 7.80 23.28
N SER A 169 -3.94 9.01 23.56
CA SER A 169 -4.63 9.84 22.58
C SER A 169 -3.73 10.47 21.50
N ARG A 170 -2.49 10.00 21.34
CA ARG A 170 -1.48 10.52 20.41
C ARG A 170 -1.06 9.40 19.46
N ASN A 171 -0.94 9.76 18.18
CA ASN A 171 -0.29 8.93 17.17
C ASN A 171 1.08 9.55 16.91
N ASP A 172 2.14 8.77 17.05
CA ASP A 172 3.43 9.10 16.46
C ASP A 172 3.42 8.70 14.99
N ILE A 173 4.26 9.33 14.19
CA ILE A 173 4.56 8.86 12.84
C ILE A 173 5.88 8.13 12.89
N TYR A 174 5.95 6.96 12.29
CA TYR A 174 7.20 6.21 12.21
C TYR A 174 7.63 5.99 10.77
N VAL A 175 8.94 5.85 10.59
CA VAL A 175 9.56 5.36 9.37
C VAL A 175 10.48 4.22 9.79
N ALA A 176 10.30 3.03 9.24
CA ALA A 176 11.20 1.91 9.46
C ALA A 176 11.93 1.56 8.16
N LYS A 177 13.18 1.13 8.29
CA LYS A 177 13.96 0.58 7.20
C LYS A 177 14.12 -0.91 7.44
N LEU A 178 13.71 -1.71 6.46
CA LEU A 178 13.85 -3.15 6.45
C LEU A 178 14.87 -3.53 5.39
N MET A 179 15.68 -4.53 5.74
CA MET A 179 16.56 -5.24 4.83
C MET A 179 15.74 -5.96 3.75
N PRO A 180 16.37 -6.37 2.64
CA PRO A 180 15.66 -7.11 1.59
C PRO A 180 14.99 -8.37 2.11
N ASP A 181 15.50 -9.03 3.15
CA ASP A 181 14.87 -10.22 3.74
C ASP A 181 13.70 -9.91 4.70
N GLY A 182 13.41 -8.63 4.93
CA GLY A 182 12.32 -8.14 5.79
C GLY A 182 12.73 -7.87 7.24
N ARG A 183 13.97 -8.14 7.63
CA ARG A 183 14.46 -7.80 8.98
C ARG A 183 14.67 -6.29 9.13
N PRO A 184 14.46 -5.71 10.32
CA PRO A 184 14.81 -4.31 10.57
C PRO A 184 16.30 -4.05 10.32
N ASP A 185 16.61 -2.97 9.61
CA ASP A 185 17.98 -2.48 9.42
C ASP A 185 18.41 -1.68 10.65
N LEU A 186 19.14 -2.31 11.57
CA LEU A 186 19.51 -1.70 12.85
C LEU A 186 20.48 -0.51 12.72
N ASP A 187 21.12 -0.32 11.57
CA ASP A 187 21.92 0.87 11.33
C ASP A 187 21.03 2.11 11.14
N PHE A 188 19.75 1.92 10.80
CA PHE A 188 18.76 2.98 10.73
C PHE A 188 18.21 3.31 12.13
N HIS A 189 18.71 4.41 12.71
CA HIS A 189 18.27 4.94 14.00
C HIS A 189 18.47 3.98 15.21
N GLY A 190 19.29 2.93 15.06
CA GLY A 190 19.72 2.04 16.14
C GLY A 190 18.76 0.89 16.48
N ASP A 191 17.46 1.07 16.25
CA ASP A 191 16.40 0.06 16.44
C ASP A 191 15.64 -0.27 15.14
N GLY A 192 16.11 0.25 14.01
CA GLY A 192 15.54 0.02 12.69
C GLY A 192 14.36 0.91 12.32
N TYR A 193 13.99 1.86 13.18
CA TYR A 193 12.98 2.85 12.84
C TYR A 193 13.17 4.18 13.57
N LEU A 194 12.72 5.24 12.92
CA LEU A 194 12.59 6.57 13.50
C LEU A 194 11.14 6.76 13.93
N SER A 195 10.92 7.19 15.17
CA SER A 195 9.61 7.71 15.63
C SER A 195 9.65 9.23 15.73
N LEU A 196 8.63 9.88 15.16
CA LEU A 196 8.45 11.31 15.15
C LEU A 196 7.14 11.66 15.86
N THR A 197 7.27 12.18 17.07
CA THR A 197 6.14 12.81 17.76
C THR A 197 5.92 14.21 17.20
N ILE A 198 4.93 14.36 16.33
CA ILE A 198 4.46 15.67 15.88
C ILE A 198 3.33 16.11 16.83
N LYS A 199 3.28 17.39 17.21
CA LYS A 199 2.30 17.87 18.19
C LYS A 199 0.88 17.62 17.66
N TYR A 200 0.00 17.06 18.51
CA TYR A 200 -1.41 16.71 18.23
C TYR A 200 -1.60 15.36 17.51
N ARG A 201 -2.84 14.94 17.26
CA ARG A 201 -3.17 13.69 16.55
C ARG A 201 -2.83 13.84 15.07
N ASP A 202 -1.54 13.76 14.76
CA ASP A 202 -1.08 13.82 13.38
C ASP A 202 -1.09 12.42 12.78
N ASN A 203 -1.63 12.33 11.57
CA ASN A 203 -1.65 11.11 10.79
C ASN A 203 -0.75 11.30 9.56
N LEU A 204 0.02 10.27 9.22
CA LEU A 204 0.74 10.26 7.95
C LEU A 204 -0.27 10.26 6.81
N VAL A 205 -0.10 11.19 5.88
CA VAL A 205 -0.89 11.30 4.65
C VAL A 205 -0.09 10.75 3.48
N ASP A 206 1.16 11.19 3.35
CA ASP A 206 2.01 10.77 2.24
C ASP A 206 3.49 10.71 2.63
N PHE A 207 4.23 9.92 1.84
CA PHE A 207 5.62 9.59 2.03
C PHE A 207 6.30 9.61 0.67
N ALA A 208 7.40 10.34 0.55
CA ALA A 208 8.17 10.42 -0.69
C ALA A 208 9.66 10.24 -0.42
N VAL A 209 10.33 9.44 -1.26
CA VAL A 209 11.79 9.26 -1.23
C VAL A 209 12.40 10.00 -2.42
N CYS A 210 13.49 10.72 -2.18
CA CYS A 210 14.28 11.36 -3.23
C CYS A 210 15.77 11.28 -2.86
N GLY A 211 16.52 10.43 -3.55
CA GLY A 211 17.89 10.10 -3.17
C GLY A 211 17.94 9.58 -1.73
N SER A 212 18.84 10.13 -0.91
CA SER A 212 18.96 9.83 0.52
C SER A 212 18.03 10.68 1.41
N SER A 213 16.92 11.21 0.89
CA SER A 213 15.97 11.99 1.69
C SER A 213 14.59 11.38 1.66
N ILE A 214 13.94 11.35 2.82
CA ILE A 214 12.53 11.02 2.99
C ILE A 214 11.77 12.29 3.35
N THR A 215 10.63 12.51 2.71
CA THR A 215 9.70 13.60 3.02
C THR A 215 8.38 13.02 3.48
N LEU A 216 7.88 13.51 4.62
CA LEU A 216 6.63 13.09 5.23
C LEU A 216 5.63 14.24 5.19
N LEU A 217 4.45 13.97 4.63
CA LEU A 217 3.31 14.86 4.69
C LEU A 217 2.35 14.36 5.78
N CYS A 218 2.07 15.24 6.74
CA CYS A 218 1.29 14.90 7.93
C CYS A 218 0.10 15.84 8.05
N GLN A 219 -1.03 15.32 8.54
CA GLN A 219 -2.23 16.10 8.79
C GLN A 219 -2.70 15.91 10.23
N SER A 220 -2.92 17.03 10.93
CA SER A 220 -3.54 17.02 12.25
C SER A 220 -5.05 16.82 12.14
N ASP A 221 -5.57 15.83 12.86
CA ASP A 221 -7.00 15.72 13.15
C ASP A 221 -7.29 16.60 14.38
N CYS A 222 -7.75 17.82 14.14
CA CYS A 222 -8.24 18.67 15.22
C CYS A 222 -9.77 18.60 15.27
N ASP A 223 -10.33 18.07 16.36
CA ASP A 223 -11.77 18.13 16.69
C ASP A 223 -12.30 19.57 16.92
N ALA A 224 -11.52 20.61 16.57
CA ALA A 224 -11.92 22.00 16.68
C ALA A 224 -12.36 22.54 15.31
N PRO A 225 -13.49 23.27 15.18
CA PRO A 225 -14.10 23.57 13.89
C PRO A 225 -13.31 24.45 12.90
N ARG A 226 -12.03 24.80 13.13
CA ARG A 226 -11.37 25.89 12.38
C ARG A 226 -9.88 25.82 12.03
N HIS A 227 -9.11 24.75 12.28
CA HIS A 227 -7.68 24.78 11.90
C HIS A 227 -7.08 23.42 11.45
N PHE A 228 -7.26 23.04 10.19
CA PHE A 228 -6.35 22.06 9.57
C PHE A 228 -4.93 22.61 9.64
N ARG A 229 -4.01 21.86 10.26
CA ARG A 229 -2.57 22.12 10.19
C ARG A 229 -1.94 20.97 9.41
N SER A 230 -1.26 21.30 8.31
CA SER A 230 -0.38 20.37 7.60
C SER A 230 1.06 20.63 8.02
N GLY A 231 1.79 19.54 8.25
CA GLY A 231 3.21 19.56 8.60
C GLY A 231 4.04 18.87 7.53
N LEU A 232 5.21 19.45 7.22
CA LEU A 232 6.23 18.83 6.38
C LEU A 232 7.41 18.45 7.26
N ALA A 233 7.80 17.18 7.24
CA ALA A 233 9.05 16.72 7.84
C ALA A 233 9.98 16.15 6.77
N ARG A 234 11.28 16.41 6.89
CA ARG A 234 12.32 15.83 6.03
C ARG A 234 13.30 15.06 6.90
N VAL A 235 13.58 13.82 6.52
CA VAL A 235 14.54 12.91 7.16
C VAL A 235 15.64 12.60 6.16
N HIS A 236 16.89 12.54 6.61
CA HIS A 236 18.03 12.13 5.80
C HIS A 236 18.41 10.70 6.16
N LEU A 237 18.55 9.85 5.14
CA LEU A 237 18.94 8.45 5.19
C LEU A 237 20.47 8.31 5.25
#